data_AF-A0A7S2V736-F1
#
_entry.id   AF-A0A7S2V736-F1
#
_cell.length_a   1.000
_cell.length_b   1.000
_cell.length_c   1.000
_cell.angle_alpha   90.00
_cell.angle_beta   90.00
_cell.angle_gamma   90.00
#
_symmetry.space_group_name_H-M   'P 1'
#
loop_
_entity.id
_entity.type
_entity.pdbx_description
1 polymer ?
#
loop_
_entity_poly.entity_id
_entity_poly.type
_entity_poly.pdbx_seq_one_letter_code
_entity_poly.pdbx_strand_id
1 'polypeptide(L)'
;MDNQKPLSGTLEQQMAALGLSTADLEYPPDGEFNKTIMTRVESAQILSKKMMDRDRVKQEMLETQESNRRKIYEQRRRKRQDWQKRTQKSPFHVDLVAETEKIDEENRVRLAEERRRMHAAAMRKEKAKNEIILKALSEASDLEALRREKRAIHEEEKRLKALLDIEKTKAHRKQDLLAAQLGERQRKQTKSEFRRKNFQDALEAHLAQETAALRQKLDVPPRPDNTFESYGADTDYLGI
;
A
#
# COMPACT_ATOMS: atom_id res chain seq x y z
N MET A 1 -3.12 -14.36 53.16
CA MET A 1 -4.22 -14.80 52.27
C MET A 1 -3.59 -15.77 51.28
N ASP A 2 -3.26 -16.96 51.78
CA ASP A 2 -2.50 -17.97 51.05
C ASP A 2 -3.48 -18.82 50.25
N ASN A 3 -3.51 -18.64 48.94
CA ASN A 3 -4.14 -19.53 47.99
C ASN A 3 -3.31 -20.82 47.87
N GLN A 4 -3.27 -21.63 48.93
CA GLN A 4 -2.85 -23.02 48.80
C GLN A 4 -4.00 -23.78 48.15
N LYS A 5 -3.99 -23.87 46.81
CA LYS A 5 -4.76 -24.91 46.12
C LYS A 5 -4.35 -26.26 46.74
N PRO A 6 -5.29 -27.08 47.22
CA PRO A 6 -4.94 -28.44 47.64
C PRO A 6 -4.35 -29.16 46.43
N LEU A 7 -3.06 -29.51 46.50
CA LEU A 7 -2.35 -30.27 45.47
C LEU A 7 -2.75 -31.75 45.45
N SER A 8 -3.60 -32.19 46.38
CA SER A 8 -4.24 -33.50 46.34
C SER A 8 -5.48 -33.42 45.46
N GLY A 9 -5.37 -33.85 44.20
CA GLY A 9 -6.57 -34.16 43.41
C GLY A 9 -7.43 -35.16 44.18
N THR A 10 -8.76 -34.98 44.17
CA THR A 10 -9.69 -35.91 44.83
C THR A 10 -9.43 -37.33 44.32
N LEU A 11 -9.75 -38.36 45.12
CA LEU A 11 -9.59 -39.77 44.73
C LEU A 11 -10.17 -40.03 43.32
N GLU A 12 -11.29 -39.38 43.01
CA GLU A 12 -11.95 -39.37 41.70
C GLU A 12 -11.09 -38.80 40.57
N GLN A 13 -10.35 -37.70 40.78
CA GLN A 13 -9.44 -37.13 39.79
C GLN A 13 -8.23 -38.04 39.53
N GLN A 14 -7.76 -38.75 40.57
CA GLN A 14 -6.65 -39.70 40.46
C GLN A 14 -7.09 -41.01 39.78
N MET A 15 -8.31 -41.47 40.06
CA MET A 15 -8.95 -42.58 39.35
C MET A 15 -9.20 -42.24 37.88
N ALA A 16 -9.72 -41.04 37.59
CA ALA A 16 -9.93 -40.54 36.24
C ALA A 16 -8.61 -40.42 35.45
N ALA A 17 -7.51 -40.00 36.10
CA ALA A 17 -6.19 -39.94 35.48
C ALA A 17 -5.61 -41.32 35.13
N LEU A 18 -6.06 -42.38 35.81
CA LEU A 18 -5.76 -43.78 35.50
C LEU A 18 -6.79 -44.42 34.54
N GLY A 19 -7.74 -43.62 34.02
CA GLY A 19 -8.79 -44.06 33.10
C GLY A 19 -9.87 -44.90 33.74
N LEU A 20 -10.08 -44.79 35.06
CA LEU A 20 -11.13 -45.49 35.81
C LEU A 20 -12.27 -44.52 36.14
N SER A 21 -13.49 -44.90 35.79
CA SER A 21 -14.72 -44.23 36.21
C SER A 21 -15.21 -44.79 37.53
N THR A 22 -15.96 -44.00 38.32
CA THR A 22 -16.69 -44.51 39.49
C THR A 22 -17.72 -45.57 39.12
N ALA A 23 -18.20 -45.57 37.87
CA ALA A 23 -19.08 -46.61 37.32
C ALA A 23 -18.37 -47.96 37.10
N ASP A 24 -17.03 -47.98 36.96
CA ASP A 24 -16.26 -49.23 36.79
C ASP A 24 -16.09 -50.01 38.12
N LEU A 25 -16.49 -49.39 39.24
CA LEU A 25 -16.59 -50.02 40.56
C LEU A 25 -17.94 -50.69 40.80
N GLU A 26 -18.95 -50.42 39.95
CA GLU A 26 -20.25 -51.07 40.03
C GLU A 26 -20.14 -52.50 39.51
N TYR A 27 -20.66 -53.44 40.29
CA TYR A 27 -20.61 -54.85 39.96
C TYR A 27 -21.46 -55.09 38.70
N PRO A 28 -20.92 -55.67 37.61
CA PRO A 28 -21.73 -55.98 36.44
C PRO A 28 -22.88 -56.92 36.84
N PRO A 29 -24.11 -56.68 36.39
CA PRO A 29 -25.27 -57.51 36.74
C PRO A 29 -25.12 -58.97 36.28
N ASP A 30 -24.20 -59.24 35.34
CA ASP A 30 -23.99 -60.55 34.70
C ASP A 30 -22.93 -61.44 35.40
N GLY A 31 -22.34 -60.98 36.51
CA GLY A 31 -21.49 -61.83 37.36
C GLY A 31 -20.08 -62.16 36.83
N GLU A 32 -19.66 -61.62 35.68
CA GLU A 32 -18.29 -61.78 35.20
C GLU A 32 -17.31 -60.87 35.96
N PHE A 33 -16.46 -61.50 36.78
CA PHE A 33 -15.52 -60.83 37.66
C PHE A 33 -14.28 -60.34 36.89
N ASN A 34 -14.25 -59.07 36.51
CA ASN A 34 -13.12 -58.46 35.82
C ASN A 34 -11.94 -58.20 36.78
N LYS A 35 -11.14 -59.24 37.04
CA LYS A 35 -9.91 -59.21 37.88
C LYS A 35 -8.94 -58.07 37.53
N THR A 36 -8.91 -57.66 36.27
CA THR A 36 -8.09 -56.55 35.77
C THR A 36 -8.56 -55.19 36.29
N ILE A 37 -9.86 -54.99 36.51
CA ILE A 37 -10.42 -53.73 37.02
C ILE A 37 -10.15 -53.62 38.53
N MET A 38 -10.36 -54.70 39.29
CA MET A 38 -10.08 -54.72 40.74
C MET A 38 -8.60 -54.49 41.06
N THR A 39 -7.68 -55.11 40.30
CA THR A 39 -6.23 -54.85 40.48
C THR A 39 -5.83 -53.41 40.14
N ARG A 40 -6.53 -52.76 39.19
CA ARG A 40 -6.35 -51.33 38.89
C ARG A 40 -6.88 -50.43 40.00
N VAL A 41 -8.00 -50.79 40.63
CA VAL A 41 -8.56 -50.07 41.78
C VAL A 41 -7.65 -50.21 43.01
N GLU A 42 -7.20 -51.42 43.33
CA GLU A 42 -6.27 -51.67 44.44
C GLU A 42 -4.93 -50.94 44.23
N SER A 43 -4.40 -50.96 43.00
CA SER A 43 -3.18 -50.21 42.66
C SER A 43 -3.39 -48.70 42.73
N ALA A 44 -4.56 -48.18 42.35
CA ALA A 44 -4.91 -46.77 42.53
C ALA A 44 -4.99 -46.38 44.02
N GLN A 45 -5.58 -47.23 44.87
CA GLN A 45 -5.62 -46.99 46.32
C GLN A 45 -4.23 -46.99 46.94
N ILE A 46 -3.37 -47.95 46.56
CA ILE A 46 -1.98 -48.02 47.03
C ILE A 46 -1.19 -46.79 46.56
N LEU A 47 -1.40 -46.35 45.31
CA LEU A 47 -0.75 -45.16 44.76
C LEU A 47 -1.18 -43.89 45.49
N SER A 48 -2.49 -43.72 45.74
CA SER A 48 -3.04 -42.59 46.50
C SER A 48 -2.42 -42.52 47.90
N LYS A 49 -2.36 -43.65 48.61
CA LYS A 49 -1.74 -43.71 49.94
C LYS A 49 -0.26 -43.30 49.90
N LYS A 50 0.51 -43.86 48.95
CA LYS A 50 1.94 -43.50 48.77
C LYS A 50 2.13 -42.03 48.38
N MET A 51 1.21 -41.45 47.60
CA MET A 51 1.24 -40.02 47.26
C MET A 51 0.98 -39.14 48.48
N MET A 52 -0.01 -39.48 49.30
CA MET A 52 -0.29 -38.77 50.56
C MET A 52 0.90 -38.83 51.52
N ASP A 53 1.52 -39.99 51.68
CA ASP A 53 2.72 -40.15 52.52
C ASP A 53 3.90 -39.32 51.99
N ARG A 54 4.10 -39.30 50.67
CA ARG A 54 5.13 -38.47 50.01
C ARG A 54 4.86 -36.98 50.19
N ASP A 55 3.61 -36.55 50.05
CA ASP A 55 3.23 -35.15 50.17
C ASP A 55 3.36 -34.68 51.62
N ARG A 56 3.02 -35.53 52.59
CA ARG A 56 3.28 -35.28 54.02
C ARG A 56 4.77 -35.10 54.30
N VAL A 57 5.62 -36.04 53.86
CA VAL A 57 7.08 -35.92 54.04
C VAL A 57 7.62 -34.67 53.36
N LYS A 58 7.11 -34.33 52.17
CA LYS A 58 7.49 -33.11 51.46
C LYS A 58 7.11 -31.85 52.22
N GLN A 59 5.92 -31.80 52.81
CA GLN A 59 5.48 -30.69 53.67
C GLN A 59 6.37 -30.56 54.90
N GLU A 60 6.62 -31.65 55.62
CA GLU A 60 7.52 -31.67 56.78
C GLU A 60 8.94 -31.20 56.42
N MET A 61 9.46 -31.59 55.25
CA MET A 61 10.76 -31.11 54.73
C MET A 61 10.75 -29.60 54.44
N LEU A 62 9.68 -29.08 53.81
CA LEU A 62 9.56 -27.66 53.49
C LEU A 62 9.45 -26.82 54.77
N GLU A 63 8.67 -27.25 55.75
CA GLU A 63 8.54 -26.60 57.05
C GLU A 63 9.88 -26.60 57.81
N THR A 64 10.59 -27.72 57.77
CA THR A 64 11.93 -27.84 58.36
C THR A 64 12.92 -26.88 57.66
N GLN A 65 12.86 -26.77 56.33
CA GLN A 65 13.71 -25.86 55.56
C GLN A 65 13.39 -24.39 55.89
N GLU A 66 12.11 -24.02 55.95
CA GLU A 66 11.69 -22.67 56.31
C GLU A 66 12.10 -22.29 57.73
N SER A 67 11.86 -23.17 58.70
CA SER A 67 12.24 -22.93 60.10
C SER A 67 13.76 -22.78 60.25
N ASN A 68 14.54 -23.58 59.51
CA ASN A 68 16.00 -23.44 59.47
C ASN A 68 16.44 -22.12 58.83
N ARG A 69 15.82 -21.69 57.72
CA ARG A 69 16.09 -20.38 57.10
C ARG A 69 15.78 -19.23 58.07
N ARG A 70 14.65 -19.30 58.78
CA ARG A 70 14.27 -18.30 59.79
C ARG A 70 15.29 -18.27 60.94
N LYS A 71 15.67 -19.43 61.49
CA LYS A 71 16.72 -19.52 62.53
C LYS A 71 18.05 -18.93 62.07
N ILE A 72 18.50 -19.23 60.85
CA ILE A 72 19.75 -18.67 60.30
C ILE A 72 19.64 -17.16 60.15
N TYR A 73 18.51 -16.64 59.65
CA TYR A 73 18.29 -15.20 59.50
C TYR A 73 18.29 -14.49 60.85
N GLU A 74 17.60 -15.04 61.85
CA GLU A 74 17.57 -14.51 63.21
C GLU A 74 18.95 -14.53 63.85
N GLN A 75 19.72 -15.62 63.71
CA GLN A 75 21.09 -15.69 64.21
C GLN A 75 21.99 -14.63 63.56
N ARG A 76 21.88 -14.43 62.24
CA ARG A 76 22.61 -13.36 61.53
C ARG A 76 22.22 -11.98 62.03
N ARG A 77 20.92 -11.74 62.24
CA ARG A 77 20.41 -10.47 62.77
C ARG A 77 20.91 -10.22 64.20
N ARG A 78 20.86 -11.22 65.08
CA ARG A 78 21.39 -11.14 66.45
C ARG A 78 22.89 -10.85 66.45
N LYS A 79 23.68 -11.62 65.69
CA LYS A 79 25.12 -11.37 65.52
C LYS A 79 25.39 -9.94 65.04
N ARG A 80 24.64 -9.46 64.04
CA ARG A 80 24.77 -8.09 63.54
C ARG A 80 24.46 -7.06 64.62
N GLN A 81 23.41 -7.25 65.40
CA GLN A 81 23.06 -6.37 66.52
C GLN A 81 24.11 -6.40 67.63
N ASP A 82 24.67 -7.57 67.95
CA ASP A 82 25.73 -7.70 68.95
C ASP A 82 27.02 -7.01 68.47
N TRP A 83 27.38 -7.18 67.19
CA TRP A 83 28.47 -6.44 66.58
C TRP A 83 28.21 -4.94 66.59
N GLN A 84 26.99 -4.49 66.27
CA GLN A 84 26.59 -3.09 66.33
C GLN A 84 26.70 -2.52 67.75
N LYS A 85 26.29 -3.26 68.78
CA LYS A 85 26.45 -2.83 70.19
C LYS A 85 27.91 -2.74 70.61
N ARG A 86 28.76 -3.63 70.10
CA ARG A 86 30.22 -3.61 70.34
C ARG A 86 30.89 -2.43 69.65
N THR A 87 30.51 -2.14 68.41
CA THR A 87 31.08 -1.03 67.65
C THR A 87 30.49 0.32 68.02
N GLN A 88 29.28 0.40 68.55
CA GLN A 88 28.64 1.65 68.99
C GLN A 88 29.43 2.42 70.07
N LYS A 89 30.19 1.71 70.91
CA LYS A 89 31.07 2.32 71.92
C LYS A 89 32.46 2.66 71.39
N SER A 90 32.76 2.32 70.14
CA SER A 90 34.03 2.63 69.51
C SER A 90 34.07 4.11 69.14
N PRO A 91 35.17 4.83 69.43
CA PRO A 91 35.33 6.22 68.99
C PRO A 91 35.26 6.37 67.47
N PHE A 92 35.58 5.33 66.70
CA PHE A 92 35.48 5.31 65.24
C PHE A 92 34.04 5.10 64.71
N HIS A 93 33.05 4.87 65.58
CA HIS A 93 31.65 4.70 65.16
C HIS A 93 31.05 5.98 64.60
N VAL A 94 31.38 7.11 65.21
CA VAL A 94 30.92 8.44 64.77
C VAL A 94 31.43 8.73 63.36
N ASP A 95 32.69 8.39 63.08
CA ASP A 95 33.30 8.54 61.75
C ASP A 95 32.62 7.64 60.71
N LEU A 96 32.34 6.38 61.05
CA LEU A 96 31.64 5.45 60.16
C LEU A 96 30.19 5.89 59.88
N VAL A 97 29.48 6.41 60.88
CA VAL A 97 28.11 6.93 60.71
C VAL A 97 28.13 8.16 59.81
N ALA A 98 29.04 9.11 60.07
CA ALA A 98 29.21 10.30 59.24
C ALA A 98 29.57 9.95 57.79
N GLU A 99 30.41 8.92 57.58
CA GLU A 99 30.75 8.43 56.24
C GLU A 99 29.53 7.78 55.55
N THR A 100 28.73 6.98 56.26
CA THR A 100 27.50 6.43 55.70
C THR A 100 26.48 7.51 55.35
N GLU A 101 26.31 8.53 56.19
CA GLU A 101 25.42 9.66 55.93
C GLU A 101 25.89 10.48 54.72
N LYS A 102 27.20 10.68 54.59
CA LYS A 102 27.79 11.32 53.40
C LYS A 102 27.50 10.52 52.13
N ILE A 103 27.66 9.20 52.17
CA ILE A 103 27.37 8.32 51.02
C ILE A 103 25.88 8.37 50.68
N ASP A 104 25.00 8.35 51.69
CA ASP A 104 23.56 8.41 51.48
C ASP A 104 23.12 9.74 50.88
N GLU A 105 23.69 10.86 51.35
CA GLU A 105 23.42 12.18 50.78
C GLU A 105 23.98 12.31 49.35
N GLU A 106 25.20 11.82 49.07
CA GLU A 106 25.75 11.79 47.71
C GLU A 106 24.87 10.98 46.77
N ASN A 107 24.43 9.79 47.20
CA ASN A 107 23.53 8.95 46.41
C ASN A 107 22.18 9.65 46.20
N ARG A 108 21.65 10.32 47.21
CA ARG A 108 20.39 11.08 47.11
C ARG A 108 20.51 12.19 46.06
N VAL A 109 21.60 12.95 46.10
CA VAL A 109 21.89 14.01 45.12
C VAL A 109 22.07 13.41 43.73
N ARG A 110 22.87 12.35 43.57
CA ARG A 110 23.08 11.67 42.29
C ARG A 110 21.76 11.18 41.69
N LEU A 111 20.93 10.48 42.46
CA LEU A 111 19.63 9.98 42.01
C LEU A 111 18.64 11.10 41.68
N ALA A 112 18.72 12.23 42.37
CA ALA A 112 17.91 13.40 42.05
C ALA A 112 18.35 14.05 40.74
N GLU A 113 19.66 14.17 40.50
CA GLU A 113 20.20 14.67 39.23
C GLU A 113 19.89 13.76 38.06
N GLU A 114 20.06 12.44 38.21
CA GLU A 114 19.72 11.47 37.18
C GLU A 114 18.24 11.54 36.82
N ARG A 115 17.34 11.63 37.81
CA ARG A 115 15.91 11.83 37.57
C ARG A 115 15.62 13.12 36.82
N ARG A 116 16.28 14.23 37.18
CA ARG A 116 16.15 15.50 36.44
C ARG A 116 16.60 15.36 34.99
N ARG A 117 17.75 14.72 34.75
CA ARG A 117 18.29 14.49 33.40
C ARG A 117 17.37 13.59 32.58
N MET A 118 16.89 12.49 33.16
CA MET A 118 15.93 11.59 32.51
C MET A 118 14.63 12.32 32.16
N HIS A 119 14.09 13.11 33.09
CA HIS A 119 12.86 13.86 32.84
C HIS A 119 13.06 14.90 31.72
N ALA A 120 14.17 15.64 31.72
CA ALA A 120 14.49 16.59 30.66
C ALA A 120 14.64 15.91 29.29
N ALA A 121 15.29 14.75 29.23
CA ALA A 121 15.41 13.96 28.00
C ALA A 121 14.05 13.45 27.51
N ALA A 122 13.19 12.98 28.42
CA ALA A 122 11.83 12.56 28.09
C ALA A 122 11.01 13.73 27.51
N MET A 123 11.06 14.91 28.14
CA MET A 123 10.37 16.10 27.64
C MET A 123 10.87 16.52 26.25
N ARG A 124 12.18 16.45 25.99
CA ARG A 124 12.73 16.72 24.65
C ARG A 124 12.25 15.70 23.62
N LYS A 125 12.19 14.42 23.99
CA LYS A 125 11.69 13.35 23.11
C LYS A 125 10.21 13.57 22.77
N GLU A 126 9.38 13.90 23.75
CA GLU A 126 7.96 14.20 23.51
C GLU A 126 7.77 15.46 22.66
N LYS A 127 8.55 16.53 22.90
CA LYS A 127 8.55 17.71 22.03
C LYS A 127 8.90 17.38 20.59
N ALA A 128 9.99 16.64 20.37
CA ALA A 128 10.42 16.23 19.03
C ALA A 128 9.37 15.36 18.32
N LYS A 129 8.71 14.44 19.04
CA LYS A 129 7.59 13.66 18.48
C LYS A 129 6.44 14.56 18.06
N ASN A 130 6.04 15.49 18.92
CA ASN A 130 4.94 16.40 18.63
C ASN A 130 5.28 17.30 17.43
N GLU A 131 6.51 17.80 17.33
CA GLU A 131 6.97 18.59 16.18
C GLU A 131 6.92 17.78 14.87
N ILE A 132 7.36 16.51 14.89
CA ILE A 132 7.28 15.62 13.72
C ILE A 132 5.83 15.40 13.30
N ILE A 133 4.93 15.17 14.27
CA ILE A 133 3.50 14.97 13.99
C ILE A 133 2.89 16.25 13.40
N LEU A 134 3.15 17.41 14.00
CA LEU A 134 2.64 18.69 13.51
C LEU A 134 3.15 18.98 12.10
N LYS A 135 4.44 18.71 11.83
CA LYS A 135 5.02 18.85 10.50
C LYS A 135 4.39 17.89 9.48
N ALA A 136 4.17 16.63 9.85
CA ALA A 136 3.52 15.67 8.97
C ALA A 136 2.06 16.06 8.67
N LEU A 137 1.34 16.61 9.65
CA LEU A 137 -0.02 17.11 9.46
C LEU A 137 -0.07 18.34 8.55
N SER A 138 0.88 19.29 8.71
CA SER A 138 0.97 20.44 7.79
C SER A 138 1.36 20.00 6.37
N GLU A 139 2.34 19.11 6.23
CA GLU A 139 2.75 18.58 4.92
C GLU A 139 1.60 17.83 4.23
N ALA A 140 0.79 17.06 4.97
CA ALA A 140 -0.39 16.39 4.42
C ALA A 140 -1.45 17.39 3.94
N SER A 141 -1.70 18.45 4.72
CA SER A 141 -2.59 19.55 4.33
C SER A 141 -2.11 20.27 3.07
N ASP A 142 -0.81 20.57 2.99
CA ASP A 142 -0.20 21.23 1.83
C ASP A 142 -0.28 20.34 0.58
N LEU A 143 -0.02 19.04 0.71
CA LEU A 143 -0.20 18.08 -0.39
C LEU A 143 -1.65 18.00 -0.87
N GLU A 144 -2.62 18.12 0.03
CA GLU A 144 -4.02 18.15 -0.34
C GLU A 144 -4.39 19.44 -1.10
N ALA A 145 -3.88 20.59 -0.65
CA ALA A 145 -4.03 21.87 -1.34
C ALA A 145 -3.48 21.79 -2.77
N LEU A 146 -2.24 21.29 -2.94
CA LEU A 146 -1.62 21.09 -4.26
C LEU A 146 -2.41 20.13 -5.15
N ARG A 147 -3.01 19.07 -4.57
CA ARG A 147 -3.88 18.15 -5.33
C ARG A 147 -5.16 18.84 -5.79
N ARG A 148 -5.76 19.70 -4.96
CA ARG A 148 -6.94 20.49 -5.35
C ARG A 148 -6.59 21.48 -6.46
N GLU A 149 -5.49 22.21 -6.33
CA GLU A 149 -4.99 23.12 -7.38
C GLU A 149 -4.72 22.38 -8.68
N LYS A 150 -4.04 21.23 -8.64
CA LYS A 150 -3.80 20.41 -9.83
C LYS A 150 -5.11 19.98 -10.52
N ARG A 151 -6.14 19.62 -9.75
CA ARG A 151 -7.46 19.27 -10.31
C ARG A 151 -8.10 20.50 -10.96
N ALA A 152 -8.07 21.65 -10.30
CA ALA A 152 -8.60 22.91 -10.84
C ALA A 152 -7.90 23.31 -12.14
N ILE A 153 -6.56 23.21 -12.20
CA ILE A 153 -5.78 23.48 -13.41
C ILE A 153 -6.17 22.51 -14.53
N HIS A 154 -6.28 21.21 -14.25
CA HIS A 154 -6.67 20.21 -15.25
C HIS A 154 -8.09 20.42 -15.79
N GLU A 155 -9.02 20.85 -14.94
CA GLU A 155 -10.37 21.22 -15.35
C GLU A 155 -10.38 22.46 -16.25
N GLU A 156 -9.59 23.47 -15.91
CA GLU A 156 -9.45 24.68 -16.72
C GLU A 156 -8.73 24.40 -18.06
N GLU A 157 -7.69 23.57 -18.07
CA GLU A 157 -7.02 23.10 -19.30
C GLU A 157 -7.98 22.35 -20.22
N LYS A 158 -8.80 21.45 -19.66
CA LYS A 158 -9.86 20.76 -20.42
C LYS A 158 -10.86 21.74 -21.01
N ARG A 159 -11.28 22.74 -20.22
CA ARG A 159 -12.20 23.79 -20.66
C ARG A 159 -11.59 24.62 -21.79
N LEU A 160 -10.36 25.09 -21.64
CA LEU A 160 -9.63 25.87 -22.65
C LEU A 160 -9.42 25.05 -23.93
N LYS A 161 -9.09 23.77 -23.82
CA LYS A 161 -8.98 22.87 -24.97
C LYS A 161 -10.32 22.72 -25.70
N ALA A 162 -11.42 22.54 -24.97
CA ALA A 162 -12.74 22.48 -25.58
C ALA A 162 -13.12 23.79 -26.29
N LEU A 163 -12.80 24.94 -25.69
CA LEU A 163 -13.00 26.25 -26.33
C LEU A 163 -12.15 26.40 -27.61
N LEU A 164 -10.89 26.00 -27.56
CA LEU A 164 -9.99 26.01 -28.72
C LEU A 164 -10.51 25.11 -29.85
N ASP A 165 -11.02 23.93 -29.54
CA ASP A 165 -11.59 23.01 -30.53
C ASP A 165 -12.87 23.60 -31.17
N ILE A 166 -13.71 24.28 -30.39
CA ILE A 166 -14.85 25.05 -30.90
C ILE A 166 -14.40 26.20 -31.81
N GLU A 167 -13.32 26.90 -31.46
CA GLU A 167 -12.78 27.98 -32.29
C GLU A 167 -12.19 27.46 -33.60
N LYS A 168 -11.43 26.37 -33.59
CA LYS A 168 -10.89 25.72 -34.79
C LYS A 168 -12.00 25.30 -35.74
N THR A 169 -13.04 24.63 -35.23
CA THR A 169 -14.18 24.24 -36.06
C THR A 169 -14.93 25.44 -36.66
N LYS A 170 -15.06 26.55 -35.92
CA LYS A 170 -15.61 27.82 -36.45
C LYS A 170 -14.71 28.46 -37.51
N ALA A 171 -13.38 28.41 -37.37
CA ALA A 171 -12.45 28.98 -38.33
C ALA A 171 -12.53 28.26 -39.69
N HIS A 172 -12.58 26.92 -39.67
CA HIS A 172 -12.75 26.13 -40.90
C HIS A 172 -14.11 26.34 -41.55
N ARG A 173 -15.19 26.56 -40.77
CA ARG A 173 -16.52 26.83 -41.33
C ARG A 173 -16.56 27.98 -42.34
N LYS A 174 -15.82 29.07 -42.09
CA LYS A 174 -15.75 30.21 -43.03
C LYS A 174 -14.95 29.83 -44.29
N GLN A 175 -13.85 29.12 -44.12
CA GLN A 175 -13.03 28.65 -45.24
C GLN A 175 -13.79 27.64 -46.12
N ASP A 176 -14.46 26.67 -45.50
CA ASP A 176 -15.30 25.66 -46.16
C ASP A 176 -16.46 26.32 -46.92
N LEU A 177 -17.09 27.33 -46.33
CA LEU A 177 -18.16 28.09 -46.99
C LEU A 177 -17.64 28.86 -48.21
N LEU A 178 -16.48 29.51 -48.12
CA LEU A 178 -15.87 30.20 -49.25
C LEU A 178 -15.43 29.22 -50.35
N ALA A 179 -14.83 28.08 -49.97
CA ALA A 179 -14.46 27.03 -50.91
C ALA A 179 -15.69 26.46 -51.63
N ALA A 180 -16.78 26.24 -50.91
CA ALA A 180 -18.05 25.79 -51.49
C ALA A 180 -18.61 26.82 -52.50
N GLN A 181 -18.60 28.11 -52.17
CA GLN A 181 -19.04 29.18 -53.09
C GLN A 181 -18.16 29.28 -54.34
N LEU A 182 -16.83 29.20 -54.19
CA LEU A 182 -15.90 29.20 -55.31
C LEU A 182 -16.11 27.96 -56.20
N GLY A 183 -16.29 26.79 -55.60
CA GLY A 183 -16.59 25.55 -56.32
C GLY A 183 -17.91 25.62 -57.09
N GLU A 184 -18.96 26.21 -56.51
CA GLU A 184 -20.24 26.41 -57.20
C GLU A 184 -20.08 27.37 -58.39
N ARG A 185 -19.33 28.47 -58.21
CA ARG A 185 -19.05 29.42 -59.30
C ARG A 185 -18.27 28.77 -60.43
N GLN A 186 -17.23 27.99 -60.11
CA GLN A 186 -16.46 27.24 -61.10
C GLN A 186 -17.34 26.24 -61.84
N ARG A 187 -18.18 25.45 -61.13
CA ARG A 187 -19.14 24.52 -61.76
C ARG A 187 -20.12 25.23 -62.71
N LYS A 188 -20.59 26.42 -62.34
CA LYS A 188 -21.46 27.23 -63.22
C LYS A 188 -20.71 27.72 -64.45
N GLN A 189 -19.47 28.18 -64.28
CA GLN A 189 -18.61 28.64 -65.38
C GLN A 189 -18.30 27.48 -66.34
N THR A 190 -17.81 26.35 -65.84
CA THR A 190 -17.49 25.18 -66.68
C THR A 190 -18.73 24.65 -67.40
N LYS A 191 -19.90 24.60 -66.74
CA LYS A 191 -21.17 24.23 -67.40
C LYS A 191 -21.56 25.24 -68.49
N SER A 192 -21.33 26.53 -68.26
CA SER A 192 -21.59 27.57 -69.27
C SER A 192 -20.63 27.47 -70.45
N GLU A 193 -19.35 27.26 -70.20
CA GLU A 193 -18.32 27.07 -71.22
C GLU A 193 -18.56 25.81 -72.03
N PHE A 194 -18.92 24.70 -71.38
CA PHE A 194 -19.30 23.46 -72.07
C PHE A 194 -20.48 23.68 -73.01
N ARG A 195 -21.52 24.40 -72.56
CA ARG A 195 -22.65 24.77 -73.45
C ARG A 195 -22.21 25.66 -74.61
N ARG A 196 -21.32 26.62 -74.38
CA ARG A 196 -20.78 27.49 -75.43
C ARG A 196 -19.97 26.69 -76.45
N LYS A 197 -19.07 25.81 -75.99
CA LYS A 197 -18.28 24.91 -76.84
C LYS A 197 -19.18 24.00 -77.66
N ASN A 198 -20.12 23.30 -77.03
CA ASN A 198 -21.07 22.46 -77.77
C ASN A 198 -21.87 23.24 -78.82
N PHE A 199 -22.24 24.49 -78.53
CA PHE A 199 -22.90 25.35 -79.50
C PHE A 199 -21.98 25.77 -80.64
N GLN A 200 -20.72 26.13 -80.34
CA GLN A 200 -19.70 26.43 -81.35
C GLN A 200 -19.43 25.21 -82.22
N ASP A 201 -19.20 24.04 -81.64
CA ASP A 201 -18.95 22.78 -82.34
C ASP A 201 -20.14 22.43 -83.27
N ALA A 202 -21.38 22.61 -82.80
CA ALA A 202 -22.57 22.39 -83.61
C ALA A 202 -22.69 23.40 -84.78
N LEU A 203 -22.32 24.66 -84.54
CA LEU A 203 -22.34 25.71 -85.56
C LEU A 203 -21.24 25.50 -86.60
N GLU A 204 -20.04 25.13 -86.18
CA GLU A 204 -18.93 24.74 -87.06
C GLU A 204 -19.30 23.52 -87.90
N ALA A 205 -19.92 22.50 -87.30
CA ALA A 205 -20.42 21.35 -88.05
C ALA A 205 -21.46 21.75 -89.10
N HIS A 206 -22.37 22.68 -88.79
CA HIS A 206 -23.36 23.19 -89.74
C HIS A 206 -22.70 23.99 -90.87
N LEU A 207 -21.78 24.91 -90.57
CA LEU A 207 -21.03 25.65 -91.59
C LEU A 207 -20.16 24.73 -92.47
N ALA A 208 -19.56 23.68 -91.88
CA ALA A 208 -18.82 22.67 -92.62
C ALA A 208 -19.74 21.92 -93.60
N GLN A 209 -20.95 21.57 -93.18
CA GLN A 209 -21.97 20.97 -94.07
C GLN A 209 -22.39 21.94 -95.18
N GLU A 210 -22.67 23.20 -94.87
CA GLU A 210 -23.02 24.22 -95.88
C GLU A 210 -21.89 24.44 -96.89
N THR A 211 -20.65 24.59 -96.43
CA THR A 211 -19.50 24.76 -97.32
C THR A 211 -19.24 23.52 -98.17
N ALA A 212 -19.42 22.31 -97.63
CA ALA A 212 -19.34 21.07 -98.40
C ALA A 212 -20.43 20.99 -99.48
N ALA A 213 -21.68 21.34 -99.14
CA ALA A 213 -22.79 21.40 -100.09
C ALA A 213 -22.58 22.46 -101.18
N LEU A 214 -22.06 23.64 -100.81
CA LEU A 214 -21.70 24.70 -101.76
C LEU A 214 -20.56 24.28 -102.68
N ARG A 215 -19.53 23.61 -102.15
CA ARG A 215 -18.43 23.04 -102.96
C ARG A 215 -18.94 22.01 -103.95
N GLN A 216 -19.81 21.11 -103.52
CA GLN A 216 -20.45 20.12 -104.41
C GLN A 216 -21.29 20.79 -105.52
N LYS A 217 -21.94 21.91 -105.23
CA LYS A 217 -22.73 22.67 -106.22
C LYS A 217 -21.89 23.49 -107.21
N LEU A 218 -20.68 23.91 -106.84
CA LEU A 218 -19.86 24.87 -107.59
C LEU A 218 -18.65 24.24 -108.31
N ASP A 219 -18.47 22.91 -108.26
CA ASP A 219 -17.34 22.16 -108.86
C ASP A 219 -15.94 22.77 -108.56
N VAL A 220 -15.75 23.25 -107.33
CA VAL A 220 -14.48 23.83 -106.89
C VAL A 220 -13.56 22.71 -106.37
N PRO A 221 -12.32 22.55 -106.88
CA PRO A 221 -11.38 21.53 -106.40
C PRO A 221 -11.01 21.75 -104.92
N PRO A 222 -10.69 20.69 -104.16
CA PRO A 222 -10.34 20.82 -102.76
C PRO A 222 -9.14 21.74 -102.57
N ARG A 223 -9.20 22.58 -101.53
CA ARG A 223 -8.11 23.46 -101.14
C ARG A 223 -6.90 22.57 -100.81
N PRO A 224 -5.71 22.79 -101.41
CA PRO A 224 -4.53 22.00 -101.09
C PRO A 224 -4.20 22.14 -99.61
N ASP A 225 -3.89 21.01 -98.96
CA ASP A 225 -3.46 20.96 -97.57
C ASP A 225 -2.10 21.67 -97.45
N ASN A 226 -2.11 22.93 -97.06
CA ASN A 226 -0.90 23.72 -96.77
C ASN A 226 -0.30 23.32 -95.41
N THR A 227 -0.28 22.03 -95.09
CA THR A 227 0.56 21.49 -94.02
C THR A 227 2.00 21.43 -94.54
N PHE A 228 2.94 21.94 -93.74
CA PHE A 228 4.37 22.14 -94.03
C PHE A 228 5.13 20.91 -94.59
N GLU A 229 4.51 19.73 -94.60
CA GLU A 229 5.04 18.48 -95.18
C GLU A 229 4.91 18.39 -96.72
N SER A 230 4.13 19.26 -97.39
CA SER A 230 3.92 19.21 -98.85
C SER A 230 4.94 20.03 -99.68
N TYR A 231 5.93 20.66 -99.04
CA TYR A 231 7.03 21.37 -99.70
C TYR A 231 8.34 20.60 -99.47
N GLY A 232 8.52 19.48 -100.17
CA GLY A 232 9.76 18.72 -100.16
C GLY A 232 9.87 17.80 -101.37
N ALA A 233 11.09 17.75 -101.93
CA ALA A 233 11.56 17.02 -103.12
C ALA A 233 11.18 17.64 -104.48
N ASP A 234 12.03 17.83 -105.49
CA ASP A 234 13.49 17.73 -105.76
C ASP A 234 13.62 18.54 -107.10
N THR A 235 14.74 19.14 -107.52
CA THR A 235 15.91 18.49 -108.12
C THR A 235 16.92 19.57 -108.56
N ASP A 236 18.19 19.34 -108.25
CA ASP A 236 19.36 19.43 -109.14
C ASP A 236 19.49 20.61 -110.13
N TYR A 237 20.47 21.49 -109.87
CA TYR A 237 21.36 21.99 -110.93
C TYR A 237 22.80 22.08 -110.40
N LEU A 238 23.57 21.04 -110.75
CA LEU A 238 25.04 20.99 -110.73
C LEU A 238 25.62 22.04 -111.70
N GLY A 239 26.84 22.48 -111.42
CA GLY A 239 27.51 23.59 -112.08
C GLY A 239 28.13 23.31 -113.46
N ILE A 240 28.81 24.37 -113.93
CA ILE A 240 29.63 24.52 -115.15
C ILE A 240 28.81 24.56 -116.44
#